data_AF-A0AAU9UFZ0-F1
#
_entry.id   AF-A0AAU9UFZ0-F1
#
_cell.length_a   1.000
_cell.length_b   1.000
_cell.length_c   1.000
_cell.angle_alpha   90.00
_cell.angle_beta   90.00
_cell.angle_gamma   90.00
#
_symmetry.space_group_name_H-M   'P 1'
#
loop_
_entity.id
_entity.type
_entity.pdbx_description
1 polymer ?
#
loop_
_entity_poly.entity_id
_entity_poly.type
_entity_poly.pdbx_seq_one_letter_code
_entity_poly.pdbx_strand_id
1 'polypeptide(L)'
;MVTPSEFSCNSNVPTPSSTITSRKKTFKSDKGRKRLVHKEKWVVVQRKLKKNTGEEFVNQSGKLVESKQMKDPCTDKCRLKCTQKISYEDRKRIFKYFWLLGQKKKHWEFVIKNT
;
A
#
# COMPACT_ATOMS: atom_id res chain seq x y z
N MET A 1 32.45 -21.17 -44.79
CA MET A 1 31.14 -20.47 -44.79
C MET A 1 30.33 -20.98 -43.62
N VAL A 2 30.30 -20.25 -42.49
CA VAL A 2 29.14 -20.00 -41.60
C VAL A 2 29.58 -18.84 -40.69
N THR A 3 28.75 -17.82 -40.58
CA THR A 3 28.96 -16.53 -39.93
C THR A 3 28.83 -16.61 -38.40
N PRO A 4 29.63 -15.87 -37.61
CA PRO A 4 29.28 -15.55 -36.24
C PRO A 4 28.19 -14.48 -36.27
N SER A 5 27.00 -14.84 -35.80
CA SER A 5 25.87 -13.94 -35.62
C SER A 5 26.26 -12.75 -34.74
N GLU A 6 26.20 -11.56 -35.33
CA GLU A 6 26.27 -10.29 -34.62
C GLU A 6 25.09 -10.18 -33.64
N PHE A 7 25.36 -10.30 -32.34
CA PHE A 7 24.49 -9.71 -31.34
C PHE A 7 24.91 -8.26 -31.13
N SER A 8 24.34 -7.39 -31.96
CA SER A 8 24.33 -5.94 -31.73
C SER A 8 23.52 -5.65 -30.47
N CYS A 9 24.19 -5.39 -29.35
CA CYS A 9 23.54 -4.78 -28.18
C CYS A 9 23.38 -3.28 -28.45
N ASN A 10 22.23 -2.93 -29.03
CA ASN A 10 21.86 -1.54 -29.25
C ASN A 10 21.82 -0.81 -27.90
N SER A 11 22.74 0.12 -27.74
CA SER A 11 22.97 0.88 -26.51
C SER A 11 22.01 2.04 -26.47
N ASN A 12 20.92 1.93 -25.70
CA ASN A 12 20.13 3.07 -25.25
C ASN A 12 19.39 2.73 -23.95
N VAL A 13 20.16 2.58 -22.87
CA VAL A 13 19.62 2.68 -21.51
C VAL A 13 19.88 4.11 -21.04
N PRO A 14 18.85 4.92 -20.73
CA PRO A 14 19.05 6.18 -20.06
C PRO A 14 19.57 5.91 -18.65
N THR A 15 20.88 6.03 -18.47
CA THR A 15 21.53 6.07 -17.17
C THR A 15 20.98 7.27 -16.41
N PRO A 16 20.38 7.13 -15.21
CA PRO A 16 20.07 8.29 -14.40
C PRO A 16 21.41 8.92 -14.01
N SER A 17 21.70 10.06 -14.63
CA SER A 17 22.86 10.90 -14.33
C SER A 17 22.80 11.28 -12.86
N SER A 18 23.54 10.55 -12.03
CA SER A 18 23.87 10.90 -10.66
C SER A 18 24.79 12.11 -10.69
N THR A 19 24.19 13.28 -10.93
CA THR A 19 24.82 14.55 -10.62
C THR A 19 25.03 14.57 -9.11
N ILE A 20 26.29 14.37 -8.69
CA ILE A 20 26.74 14.57 -7.32
C ILE A 20 26.60 16.07 -7.03
N THR A 21 25.37 16.51 -6.73
CA THR A 21 25.16 17.85 -6.20
C THR A 21 25.57 17.79 -4.74
N SER A 22 26.80 18.22 -4.46
CA SER A 22 27.31 18.46 -3.11
C SER A 22 26.23 19.20 -2.30
N ARG A 23 25.68 18.50 -1.29
CA ARG A 23 24.61 19.04 -0.45
C ARG A 23 25.25 20.08 0.47
N LYS A 24 25.22 21.36 0.10
CA LYS A 24 25.68 22.47 0.95
C LYS A 24 24.97 22.37 2.30
N LYS A 25 25.72 22.13 3.38
CA LYS A 25 25.20 22.17 4.76
C LYS A 25 24.87 23.62 5.09
N THR A 26 23.58 23.97 5.02
CA THR A 26 23.09 25.23 5.59
C THR A 26 22.85 24.98 7.08
N PHE A 27 23.86 25.29 7.90
CA PHE A 27 23.65 25.41 9.35
C PHE A 27 22.75 26.63 9.57
N LYS A 28 21.46 26.41 9.87
CA LYS A 28 20.58 27.50 10.28
C LYS A 28 21.09 28.02 11.63
N SER A 29 21.43 29.30 11.69
CA SER A 29 21.98 29.99 12.87
C SER A 29 20.91 30.41 13.89
N ASP A 30 19.64 30.11 13.65
CA ASP A 30 18.57 30.52 14.55
C ASP A 30 18.46 29.52 15.72
N LYS A 31 18.71 29.99 16.95
CA LYS A 31 18.40 29.27 18.19
C LYS A 31 16.88 29.22 18.48
N GLY A 32 16.08 29.53 17.46
CA GLY A 32 14.66 29.84 17.52
C GLY A 32 13.70 28.67 17.76
N ARG A 33 12.41 29.05 17.74
CA ARG A 33 11.23 28.29 18.15
C ARG A 33 11.28 26.82 17.71
N LYS A 34 10.86 25.92 18.60
CA LYS A 34 10.70 24.48 18.32
C LYS A 34 9.99 24.28 16.98
N ARG A 35 10.58 23.46 16.11
CA ARG A 35 10.01 23.11 14.80
C ARG A 35 8.61 22.52 14.97
N LEU A 36 7.65 22.96 14.15
CA LEU A 36 6.34 22.33 14.09
C LEU A 36 6.48 20.85 13.68
N VAL A 37 5.85 19.96 14.45
CA VAL A 37 5.91 18.51 14.21
C VAL A 37 4.63 18.07 13.49
N HIS A 38 4.80 17.63 12.24
CA HIS A 38 3.74 17.05 11.42
C HIS A 38 3.69 15.53 11.62
N LYS A 39 3.07 15.08 12.71
CA LYS A 39 2.98 13.64 13.06
C LYS A 39 2.27 12.83 11.99
N GLU A 40 1.29 13.42 11.33
CA GLU A 40 0.55 12.84 10.20
C GLU A 40 1.50 12.46 9.05
N LYS A 41 2.56 13.23 8.81
CA LYS A 41 3.52 12.96 7.73
C LYS A 41 4.56 11.91 8.11
N TRP A 42 4.57 11.42 9.33
CA TRP A 42 5.52 10.39 9.75
C TRP A 42 5.26 9.11 8.95
N VAL A 43 6.32 8.55 8.36
CA VAL A 43 6.24 7.32 7.54
C VAL A 43 5.54 6.18 8.28
N VAL A 44 5.77 6.07 9.60
CA VAL A 44 5.11 5.07 10.45
C VAL A 44 3.60 5.32 10.56
N VAL A 45 3.18 6.58 10.70
CA VAL A 45 1.77 6.96 10.80
C VAL A 45 1.06 6.73 9.47
N GLN A 46 1.65 7.16 8.36
CA GLN A 46 1.14 6.90 7.01
C GLN A 46 1.04 5.40 6.70
N ARG A 47 2.07 4.62 7.05
CA ARG A 47 2.04 3.15 6.89
C ARG A 47 0.92 2.51 7.71
N LYS A 48 0.72 2.95 8.96
CA LYS A 48 -0.35 2.45 9.83
C LYS A 48 -1.73 2.79 9.26
N LEU A 49 -1.89 4.01 8.73
CA LEU A 49 -3.13 4.44 8.07
C LEU A 49 -3.43 3.54 6.86
N LYS A 50 -2.50 3.41 5.92
CA LYS A 50 -2.64 2.55 4.73
C LYS A 50 -2.94 1.09 5.09
N LYS A 51 -2.24 0.55 6.08
CA LYS A 51 -2.51 -0.80 6.60
C LYS A 51 -3.94 -0.94 7.13
N ASN A 52 -4.46 0.07 7.83
CA ASN A 52 -5.80 0.04 8.36
C ASN A 52 -6.87 0.26 7.28
N THR A 53 -6.62 1.10 6.27
CA THR A 53 -7.54 1.31 5.14
C THR A 53 -7.46 0.19 4.09
N GLY A 54 -6.52 -0.74 4.25
CA GLY A 54 -6.32 -1.83 3.29
C GLY A 54 -5.67 -1.37 1.99
N GLU A 55 -5.03 -0.21 1.95
CA GLU A 55 -4.28 0.28 0.80
C GLU A 55 -2.90 -0.37 0.69
N GLU A 56 -2.30 -0.26 -0.49
CA GLU A 56 -0.93 -0.71 -0.71
C GLU A 56 0.09 0.14 0.06
N PHE A 57 1.11 -0.51 0.60
CA PHE A 57 2.18 0.18 1.33
C PHE A 57 3.49 -0.60 1.30
N VAL A 58 4.60 0.11 1.52
CA VAL A 58 5.92 -0.52 1.69
C VAL A 58 6.16 -0.81 3.18
N ASN A 59 6.48 -2.06 3.49
CA ASN A 59 6.78 -2.47 4.85
C ASN A 59 8.15 -1.92 5.33
N GLN A 60 8.54 -2.21 6.58
CA GLN A 60 9.84 -1.73 7.10
C GLN A 60 11.04 -2.38 6.40
N SER A 61 10.86 -3.60 5.87
CA SER A 61 11.86 -4.34 5.11
C SER A 61 11.95 -3.93 3.63
N GLY A 62 11.20 -2.90 3.20
CA GLY A 62 11.20 -2.45 1.81
C GLY A 62 10.33 -3.26 0.84
N LYS A 63 9.58 -4.28 1.31
CA LYS A 63 8.68 -5.07 0.45
C LYS A 63 7.34 -4.36 0.28
N LEU A 64 6.82 -4.36 -0.95
CA LEU A 64 5.48 -3.89 -1.27
C LEU A 64 4.44 -4.87 -0.72
N VAL A 65 3.47 -4.34 0.02
CA VAL A 65 2.27 -5.04 0.45
C VAL A 65 1.13 -4.50 -0.38
N GLU A 66 0.50 -5.37 -1.17
CA GLU A 66 -0.60 -5.00 -2.05
C GLU A 66 -1.85 -4.57 -1.28
N SER A 67 -2.69 -3.80 -1.96
CA SER A 67 -4.00 -3.40 -1.45
C SER A 67 -4.91 -4.63 -1.25
N LYS A 68 -5.83 -4.51 -0.30
CA LYS A 68 -6.83 -5.54 -0.03
C LYS A 68 -7.85 -5.55 -1.15
N GLN A 69 -8.01 -6.72 -1.75
CA GLN A 69 -9.01 -6.99 -2.77
C GLN A 69 -10.05 -7.98 -2.24
N MET A 70 -11.29 -7.83 -2.71
CA MET A 70 -12.36 -8.78 -2.39
C MET A 70 -12.07 -10.09 -3.12
N LYS A 71 -12.00 -11.19 -2.38
CA LYS A 71 -11.78 -12.52 -2.95
C LYS A 71 -13.05 -13.07 -3.58
N ASP A 72 -12.86 -14.10 -4.41
CA ASP A 72 -13.93 -14.86 -5.03
C ASP A 72 -14.98 -15.34 -4.01
N PRO A 73 -16.24 -15.50 -4.44
CA PRO A 73 -17.27 -16.14 -3.60
C PRO A 73 -16.88 -17.54 -3.16
N CYS A 74 -17.53 -18.00 -2.10
CA CYS A 74 -17.49 -19.42 -1.77
C CYS A 74 -18.07 -20.24 -2.93
N THR A 75 -17.53 -21.44 -3.15
CA THR A 75 -18.06 -22.41 -4.11
C THR A 75 -19.47 -22.86 -3.73
N ASP A 76 -20.23 -23.39 -4.68
CA ASP A 76 -21.60 -23.88 -4.47
C ASP A 76 -21.72 -25.00 -3.43
N LYS A 77 -20.61 -25.71 -3.17
CA LYS A 77 -20.50 -26.75 -2.12
C LYS A 77 -20.40 -26.17 -0.69
N CYS A 78 -20.50 -24.86 -0.52
CA CYS A 78 -20.40 -24.22 0.78
C CYS A 78 -21.57 -24.60 1.69
N ARG A 79 -21.28 -25.27 2.82
CA ARG A 79 -22.27 -25.65 3.84
C ARG A 79 -23.12 -24.46 4.33
N LEU A 80 -22.52 -23.27 4.38
CA LEU A 80 -23.18 -22.05 4.85
C LEU A 80 -24.03 -21.36 3.79
N LYS A 81 -23.97 -21.81 2.53
CA LYS A 81 -24.69 -21.24 1.38
C LYS A 81 -24.44 -19.73 1.23
N CYS A 82 -23.20 -19.29 1.44
CA CYS A 82 -22.83 -17.86 1.49
C CYS A 82 -23.28 -17.08 0.25
N THR A 83 -23.16 -17.68 -0.95
CA THR A 83 -23.56 -17.07 -2.22
C THR A 83 -25.06 -16.88 -2.38
N GLN A 84 -25.87 -17.71 -1.72
CA GLN A 84 -27.33 -17.59 -1.71
C GLN A 84 -27.82 -16.58 -0.67
N LYS A 85 -27.08 -16.42 0.44
CA LYS A 85 -27.46 -15.54 1.56
C LYS A 85 -27.00 -14.11 1.39
N ILE A 86 -25.85 -13.91 0.73
CA ILE A 86 -25.23 -12.59 0.57
C ILE A 86 -24.94 -12.38 -0.90
N SER A 87 -25.62 -11.41 -1.50
CA SER A 87 -25.40 -11.06 -2.90
C SER A 87 -23.98 -10.52 -3.12
N TYR A 88 -23.49 -10.58 -4.36
CA TYR A 88 -22.20 -9.99 -4.71
C TYR A 88 -22.11 -8.50 -4.36
N GLU A 89 -23.19 -7.74 -4.61
CA GLU A 89 -23.24 -6.31 -4.29
C GLU A 89 -23.16 -6.05 -2.79
N ASP A 90 -23.83 -6.87 -1.98
CA ASP A 90 -23.74 -6.76 -0.52
C ASP A 90 -22.32 -7.07 -0.04
N ARG A 91 -21.67 -8.10 -0.58
CA ARG A 91 -20.27 -8.42 -0.27
C ARG A 91 -19.35 -7.25 -0.60
N LYS A 92 -19.51 -6.65 -1.78
CA LYS A 92 -18.73 -5.48 -2.22
C LYS A 92 -18.95 -4.28 -1.32
N ARG A 93 -20.20 -4.01 -0.93
CA ARG A 93 -20.57 -2.91 -0.04
C ARG A 93 -19.98 -3.10 1.36
N ILE A 94 -20.13 -4.29 1.93
CA ILE A 94 -19.56 -4.66 3.23
C ILE A 94 -18.04 -4.52 3.19
N PHE A 95 -17.40 -5.04 2.14
CA PHE A 95 -15.95 -4.96 1.97
C PHE A 95 -15.46 -3.51 1.92
N LYS A 96 -16.08 -2.67 1.07
CA LYS A 96 -15.71 -1.26 0.94
C LYS A 96 -15.92 -0.51 2.26
N TYR A 97 -17.07 -0.71 2.90
CA TYR A 97 -17.40 -0.04 4.15
C TYR A 97 -16.43 -0.42 5.27
N PHE A 98 -16.13 -1.72 5.42
CA PHE A 98 -15.23 -2.23 6.44
C PHE A 98 -13.85 -1.56 6.37
N TRP A 99 -13.24 -1.50 5.19
CA TRP A 99 -11.91 -0.90 5.01
C TRP A 99 -11.92 0.63 5.10
N LEU A 100 -13.03 1.29 4.73
CA LEU A 100 -13.19 2.73 4.84
C LEU A 100 -13.15 3.22 6.30
N LEU A 101 -13.43 2.36 7.28
CA LEU A 101 -13.37 2.71 8.71
C LEU A 101 -11.97 3.17 9.15
N GLY A 102 -10.91 2.69 8.50
CA GLY A 102 -9.52 3.16 8.67
C GLY A 102 -8.93 2.99 10.08
N GLN A 103 -9.63 2.30 10.98
CA GLN A 103 -9.25 2.12 12.37
C GLN A 103 -9.51 0.68 12.82
N LYS A 104 -8.45 0.03 13.32
CA LYS A 104 -8.51 -1.37 13.77
C LYS A 104 -9.60 -1.65 14.81
N LYS A 105 -9.84 -0.71 15.75
CA LYS A 105 -10.89 -0.84 16.77
C LYS A 105 -12.29 -0.86 16.13
N LYS A 106 -12.55 0.06 15.20
CA LYS A 106 -13.81 0.12 14.45
C LYS A 106 -14.05 -1.14 13.63
N HIS A 107 -12.99 -1.76 13.10
CA HIS A 107 -13.10 -3.02 12.39
C HIS A 107 -13.60 -4.14 13.33
N TRP A 108 -13.08 -4.20 14.56
CA TRP A 108 -13.55 -5.15 15.56
C TRP A 108 -14.98 -4.90 15.98
N GLU A 109 -15.33 -3.64 16.28
CA GLU A 109 -16.70 -3.24 16.61
C GLU A 109 -17.68 -3.60 15.49
N PHE A 110 -17.28 -3.38 14.23
CA PHE A 110 -18.07 -3.77 13.07
C PHE A 110 -18.32 -5.28 13.01
N VAL A 111 -17.29 -6.09 13.27
CA VAL A 111 -17.44 -7.56 13.29
C VAL A 111 -18.37 -7.97 14.43
N ILE A 112 -18.10 -7.54 15.66
CA ILE A 112 -18.88 -7.90 16.86
C ILE A 112 -20.37 -7.55 16.69
N LYS A 113 -20.68 -6.40 16.07
CA LYS A 113 -22.06 -5.98 15.84
C LYS A 113 -22.80 -6.88 14.83
N ASN A 114 -22.10 -7.54 13.92
CA ASN A 114 -22.68 -8.27 12.79
C ASN A 114 -22.36 -9.78 12.79
N THR A 115 -21.81 -10.30 13.89
CA THR A 115 -21.66 -11.75 14.19
C THR A 115 -22.58 -12.13 15.32
#